data_AF-A0A3B9A3N7-F1
#
_entry.id   AF-A0A3B9A3N7-F1
#
_cell.length_a   1.000
_cell.length_b   1.000
_cell.length_c   1.000
_cell.angle_alpha   90.00
_cell.angle_beta   90.00
_cell.angle_gamma   90.00
#
_symmetry.space_group_name_H-M   'P 1'
#
loop_
_entity.id
_entity.type
_entity.pdbx_description
1 polymer ?
#
loop_
_entity_poly.entity_id
_entity_poly.type
_entity_poly.pdbx_seq_one_letter_code
_entity_poly.pdbx_strand_id
1 'polypeptide(L)' 'MEELIKRMSEKLGISEEIARKAVIMTADYLKYKLPDTFDRQVDVILGLPEATEQEVKELGLFQIP' A
#
# COMPACT_ATOMS: atom_id res chain seq x y z
N MET A 1 -1.11 -8.13 4.79
CA MET A 1 -1.47 -6.71 5.02
C MET A 1 -2.04 -6.41 6.40
N GLU A 2 -3.05 -7.15 6.89
CA GLU A 2 -3.72 -6.82 8.17
C GLU A 2 -2.80 -6.73 9.38
N GLU A 3 -1.86 -7.68 9.52
CA GLU A 3 -0.90 -7.64 10.62
C GLU A 3 -0.01 -6.39 10.58
N LEU A 4 0.39 -5.95 9.38
CA LEU A 4 1.18 -4.72 9.21
C LEU A 4 0.36 -3.48 9.58
N ILE A 5 -0.90 -3.40 9.14
CA ILE A 5 -1.82 -2.32 9.49
C ILE A 5 -1.98 -2.24 11.01
N LYS A 6 -2.27 -3.37 11.65
CA LYS A 6 -2.46 -3.45 13.10
C LYS A 6 -1.20 -3.00 13.84
N ARG A 7 -0.02 -3.52 13.46
CA ARG A 7 1.26 -3.12 14.06
C ARG A 7 1.55 -1.63 13.87
N MET A 8 1.24 -1.07 12.70
CA MET A 8 1.42 0.37 12.43
C MET A 8 0.46 1.23 13.26
N SER A 9 -0.81 0.84 13.35
CA SER A 9 -1.81 1.52 14.18
C SER A 9 -1.38 1.54 15.65
N GLU A 10 -1.01 0.38 16.20
CA GLU A 10 -0.58 0.23 17.59
C GLU A 10 0.71 1.01 17.89
N LYS A 11 1.71 0.93 17.00
CA LYS A 11 3.02 1.58 17.25
C LYS A 11 3.01 3.09 17.01
N LEU A 12 2.21 3.57 16.07
CA LEU A 12 2.18 4.98 15.68
C LEU A 12 1.01 5.76 16.29
N GLY A 13 0.07 5.06 16.94
CA GLY A 13 -1.11 5.68 17.54
C GLY A 13 -2.09 6.25 16.52
N ILE A 14 -2.07 5.73 15.28
CA ILE A 14 -2.93 6.18 14.17
C ILE A 14 -4.09 5.20 13.98
N SER A 15 -5.18 5.65 13.33
CA SER A 15 -6.28 4.74 12.99
C SER A 15 -5.83 3.68 11.98
N GLU A 16 -6.48 2.51 11.99
CA GLU A 16 -6.22 1.46 11.01
C GLU A 16 -6.48 1.92 9.56
N GLU A 17 -7.40 2.85 9.36
CA GLU A 17 -7.63 3.48 8.05
C GLU A 17 -6.40 4.25 7.57
N ILE A 18 -5.81 5.09 8.43
CA ILE A 18 -4.59 5.85 8.08
C ILE A 18 -3.42 4.89 7.87
N ALA A 19 -3.29 3.86 8.71
CA ALA A 19 -2.27 2.83 8.55
C ALA A 19 -2.40 2.07 7.22
N ARG A 20 -3.63 1.70 6.82
CA ARG A 20 -3.92 1.08 5.52
C ARG A 20 -3.46 1.99 4.37
N LYS A 21 -3.87 3.25 4.39
CA LYS A 21 -3.48 4.25 3.38
C LYS A 21 -1.95 4.39 3.27
N ALA A 22 -1.24 4.40 4.39
CA ALA A 22 0.23 4.46 4.41
C ALA A 22 0.89 3.21 3.80
N VAL A 23 0.36 2.01 4.06
CA VAL A 23 0.86 0.76 3.45
C VAL A 23 0.66 0.79 1.94
N ILE A 24 -0.53 1.19 1.47
CA ILE A 24 -0.85 1.27 0.03
C ILE A 24 0.09 2.27 -0.66
N MET A 25 0.23 3.48 -0.12
CA MET A 25 1.12 4.50 -0.69
C MET A 25 2.58 4.03 -0.76
N THR A 26 3.03 3.31 0.27
CA THR A 26 4.40 2.76 0.31
C THR A 26 4.60 1.66 -0.73
N ALA A 27 3.63 0.77 -0.87
CA ALA A 27 3.66 -0.29 -1.88
C ALA A 27 3.71 0.29 -3.29
N ASP A 28 2.86 1.28 -3.56
CA ASP A 28 2.79 1.97 -4.84
C ASP A 28 4.11 2.69 -5.18
N TYR A 29 4.72 3.37 -4.20
CA TYR A 29 6.05 3.95 -4.36
C TYR A 29 7.14 2.90 -4.66
N LEU A 30 7.09 1.73 -4.01
CA LEU A 30 8.02 0.64 -4.27
C LEU A 30 7.86 0.11 -5.70
N LYS A 31 6.63 -0.08 -6.17
CA LYS A 31 6.33 -0.50 -7.54
C LYS A 31 6.82 0.50 -8.56
N TYR A 32 6.65 1.80 -8.30
CA TYR A 32 7.18 2.87 -9.15
C TYR A 32 8.73 2.86 -9.24
N LYS A 33 9.43 2.47 -8.17
CA LYS A 33 10.90 2.46 -8.11
C LYS A 33 11.54 1.18 -8.61
N LEU A 34 10.82 0.06 -8.55
CA LEU A 34 11.33 -1.24 -8.92
C LEU A 34 11.02 -1.53 -10.40
N PRO A 35 11.85 -2.34 -11.08
CA PRO A 35 11.50 -2.84 -12.40
C PRO A 35 10.17 -3.59 -12.38
N ASP A 36 9.39 -3.51 -13.48
CA ASP A 36 8.06 -4.12 -13.63
C ASP A 36 8.01 -5.61 -13.25
N THR A 37 9.14 -6.33 -13.38
CA THR A 37 9.28 -7.73 -12.96
C THR A 37 8.99 -7.97 -11.48
N PHE A 38 9.04 -6.93 -10.64
CA PHE A 38 8.83 -7.00 -9.20
C PHE A 38 7.43 -6.56 -8.76
N ASP A 39 6.60 -6.00 -9.66
CA ASP A 39 5.29 -5.45 -9.31
C ASP A 39 4.40 -6.49 -8.61
N ARG A 40 4.23 -7.67 -9.23
CA ARG A 40 3.52 -8.81 -8.63
C ARG A 40 4.16 -9.32 -7.35
N GLN A 41 5.48 -9.19 -7.20
CA GLN A 41 6.18 -9.65 -6.00
C GLN A 41 5.86 -8.75 -4.80
N VAL A 42 5.76 -7.44 -5.03
CA VAL A 42 5.33 -6.47 -4.00
C VAL A 42 3.91 -6.79 -3.53
N ASP A 43 2.98 -7.08 -4.46
CA ASP A 43 1.61 -7.45 -4.11
C ASP A 43 1.53 -8.72 -3.26
N VAL A 44 2.27 -9.77 -3.67
CA VAL A 44 2.30 -11.06 -2.96
C VAL A 44 2.91 -10.91 -1.56
N ILE A 45 4.03 -10.21 -1.42
CA ILE A 45 4.73 -10.06 -0.13
C ILE A 45 3.87 -9.28 0.87
N LEU A 46 3.27 -8.19 0.42
CA LEU A 46 2.45 -7.35 1.29
C LEU A 46 1.05 -7.93 1.49
N GLY A 47 0.65 -8.90 0.67
CA GLY A 47 -0.70 -9.45 0.63
C GLY A 47 -1.71 -8.34 0.37
N LEU A 48 -1.40 -7.47 -0.58
CA LEU A 48 -2.27 -6.34 -0.92
C LEU A 48 -3.52 -6.87 -1.62
N PRO A 49 -4.72 -6.55 -1.13
CA PRO A 49 -5.88 -6.61 -1.99
C PRO A 49 -5.71 -5.57 -3.11
N GLU A 50 -6.40 -5.76 -4.24
CA GLU A 50 -6.53 -4.70 -5.23
C GLU A 50 -6.99 -3.43 -4.51
N ALA A 51 -6.21 -2.35 -4.64
CA ALA A 51 -6.58 -1.05 -4.09
C ALA A 51 -7.89 -0.63 -4.74
N THR A 52 -8.87 -0.20 -3.93
CA THR A 52 -10.15 0.23 -4.47
C THR A 52 -9.98 1.50 -5.31
N GLU A 53 -10.82 1.69 -6.33
CA GLU A 53 -10.79 2.93 -7.15
C GLU A 53 -10.86 4.20 -6.30
N GLN A 54 -11.58 4.13 -5.17
CA GLN A 54 -11.70 5.24 -4.23
C GLN A 54 -10.37 5.51 -3.50
N GLU A 55 -9.67 4.48 -3.02
CA GLU A 55 -8.34 4.62 -2.40
C GLU A 55 -7.30 5.12 -3.41
N VAL A 56 -7.32 4.62 -4.64
CA VAL A 56 -6.43 5.07 -5.73
C VAL A 56 -6.62 6.57 -5.99
N LYS A 57 -7.89 7.00 -6.06
CA LYS A 57 -8.25 8.42 -6.29
C LYS A 57 -7.91 9.31 -5.10
N GLU A 58 -8.19 8.87 -3.87
CA GLU A 58 -7.91 9.63 -2.65
C GLU A 58 -6.40 9.80 -2.41
N LEU A 59 -5.61 8.77 -2.69
CA LEU A 59 -4.17 8.76 -2.41
C LEU A 59 -3.34 9.33 -3.55
N GLY A 60 -3.93 9.59 -4.73
CA GLY A 60 -3.21 10.08 -5.89
C GLY A 60 -2.04 9.17 -6.26
N LEU A 61 -2.28 7.85 -6.19
CA LEU A 61 -1.26 6.83 -6.42
C LEU A 61 -0.64 7.01 -7.81
N PHE A 62 0.66 6.75 -7.90
CA PHE A 62 1.47 6.95 -9.09
C PHE A 62 0.85 6.15 -10.23
N GLN A 63 0.28 6.84 -11.22
CA GLN A 63 -0.22 6.17 -12.41
C GLN A 63 0.99 5.60 -13.16
N ILE A 64 1.10 4.26 -13.12
CA ILE A 64 2.01 3.53 -14.01
C ILE A 64 1.50 3.79 -15.43
N PRO A 65 2.33 4.34 -16.34
CA PRO A 65 1.93 4.58 -17.73
C PRO A 65 1.65 3.27 -18.49
#